data_AF-A0A419W6E0-F1
#
_entry.id   AF-A0A419W6E0-F1
#
_cell.length_a   1.000
_cell.length_b   1.000
_cell.length_c   1.000
_cell.angle_alpha   90.00
_cell.angle_beta   90.00
_cell.angle_gamma   90.00
#
_symmetry.space_group_name_H-M   'P 1'
#
loop_
_entity.id
_entity.type
_entity.pdbx_description
1 polymer ?
#
loop_
_entity_poly.entity_id
_entity_poly.type
_entity_poly.pdbx_seq_one_letter_code
_entity_poly.pdbx_strand_id
1 'polypeptide(L)'
;MKPVPIRLLCALALFFTSCATVPVTREIRNVEEISSMSSSSSYLKAHINDGSVYVLYQWRAHTEESTITGFGRYLDLNRKVIEERLKPKKSATDVIPFDIPFERIALVETNDPGTSIAGGLTFMTGVTAVVAVICLTNPKACFGSCPTFYASNGDSLVLMAEGFSTSVSPSLEKSDVDMLYHAQSAKNFELLVTNEALETHSICSADILAFERKAGERVFATSGDEFYRCRDLIGPTAVAGVTEPDLSDFLAADDKEYYSLADGDNLCSKEELIISFDSGSPSAQKGLVIGKRQTLLTTYLMYQGLAYMGGGVGYWMAEQERKGFDAGESIFSLLGGIEVYAESPEGNWQLCDVIHETGPIATDFNLVLLPDQQAETVRLKLKMNKGLWRIDYLALANIEGKAEPIIVESCRVETLVGQEEDALARLLNDDEYLVTMPGDAYTIHYELPFESAEIFLRSRGYYLEWIRDEWVKEQNFKKLNLMVNKPELFLKRAAKDYKLVEPTMEETFWNSRYVKN
;
A
#
# COMPACT_ATOMS: atom_id res chain seq x y z
N MET A 1 -28.26 3.02 -46.55
CA MET A 1 -27.22 2.15 -45.95
C MET A 1 -26.58 1.33 -47.07
N LYS A 2 -25.31 1.61 -47.42
CA LYS A 2 -24.57 0.81 -48.41
C LYS A 2 -23.83 -0.32 -47.68
N PRO A 3 -23.82 -1.55 -48.20
CA PRO A 3 -23.12 -2.65 -47.56
C PRO A 3 -21.62 -2.41 -47.67
N VAL A 4 -20.93 -2.45 -46.52
CA VAL A 4 -19.46 -2.44 -46.47
C VAL A 4 -18.97 -3.74 -47.13
N PRO A 5 -18.04 -3.69 -48.09
CA PRO A 5 -17.60 -4.89 -48.78
C PRO A 5 -16.82 -5.80 -47.82
N ILE A 6 -17.22 -7.08 -47.75
CA ILE A 6 -16.62 -8.16 -46.95
C ILE A 6 -15.08 -8.25 -47.10
N ARG A 7 -14.53 -7.78 -48.22
CA ARG A 7 -13.08 -7.72 -48.44
C ARG A 7 -12.33 -6.73 -47.53
N LEU A 8 -12.99 -5.70 -46.99
CA LEU A 8 -12.38 -4.76 -46.05
C LEU A 8 -12.28 -5.36 -44.63
N LEU A 9 -13.26 -6.20 -44.23
CA LEU A 9 -13.20 -6.94 -42.96
C LEU A 9 -12.10 -8.02 -42.96
N CYS A 10 -11.92 -8.74 -44.08
CA CYS A 10 -10.84 -9.72 -44.17
C CYS A 10 -9.44 -9.10 -44.19
N ALA A 11 -9.29 -7.89 -44.77
CA ALA A 11 -8.02 -7.16 -44.73
C ALA A 11 -7.68 -6.68 -43.31
N LEU A 12 -8.65 -6.20 -42.53
CA LEU A 12 -8.46 -5.85 -41.12
C LEU A 12 -8.12 -7.08 -40.25
N ALA A 13 -8.77 -8.24 -40.48
CA ALA A 13 -8.46 -9.47 -39.75
C ALA A 13 -7.05 -10.03 -40.06
N LEU A 14 -6.51 -9.77 -41.26
CA LEU A 14 -5.14 -10.17 -41.64
C LEU A 14 -4.06 -9.21 -41.13
N PHE A 15 -4.39 -7.95 -40.82
CA PHE A 15 -3.45 -7.03 -40.17
C PHE A 15 -3.29 -7.28 -38.66
N PHE A 16 -4.27 -7.90 -38.00
CA PHE A 16 -4.15 -8.31 -36.58
C PHE A 16 -3.41 -9.63 -36.35
N THR A 17 -3.06 -10.38 -37.40
CA THR A 17 -2.42 -11.70 -37.28
C THR A 17 -0.94 -11.73 -37.69
N SER A 18 -0.34 -10.58 -38.05
CA SER A 18 1.03 -10.52 -38.59
C SER A 18 2.09 -9.92 -37.66
N CYS A 19 1.75 -9.50 -36.44
CA CYS A 19 2.73 -9.35 -35.38
C CYS A 19 2.48 -10.48 -34.39
N ALA A 20 3.03 -11.66 -34.68
CA ALA A 20 3.21 -12.68 -33.65
C ALA A 20 4.18 -12.10 -32.61
N THR A 21 3.64 -11.45 -31.59
CA THR A 21 4.38 -11.24 -30.35
C THR A 21 4.73 -12.64 -29.87
N VAL A 22 6.02 -12.99 -29.87
CA VAL A 22 6.46 -14.22 -29.23
C VAL A 22 6.02 -14.09 -27.77
N PRO A 23 5.08 -14.91 -27.29
CA PRO A 23 4.65 -14.81 -25.90
C PRO A 23 5.86 -15.12 -25.04
N VAL A 24 6.24 -14.17 -24.18
CA VAL A 24 7.21 -14.43 -23.13
C VAL A 24 6.48 -15.28 -22.09
N THR A 25 6.76 -16.57 -22.06
CA THR A 25 6.35 -17.45 -20.97
C THR A 25 7.23 -17.15 -19.76
N ARG A 26 6.60 -16.70 -18.67
CA ARG A 26 7.27 -16.55 -17.37
C ARG A 26 6.74 -17.66 -16.47
N GLU A 27 7.64 -18.52 -16.02
CA GLU A 27 7.37 -19.56 -15.04
C GLU A 27 8.25 -19.27 -13.82
N ILE A 28 7.65 -19.30 -12.63
CA ILE A 28 8.41 -19.31 -11.37
C ILE A 28 8.61 -20.78 -11.02
N ARG A 29 9.87 -21.19 -10.87
CA ARG A 29 10.27 -22.53 -10.44
C ARG A 29 11.30 -22.40 -9.34
N ASN A 30 11.33 -23.35 -8.43
CA ASN A 30 12.43 -23.47 -7.48
C ASN A 30 13.76 -23.67 -8.22
N VAL A 31 14.84 -23.08 -7.71
CA VAL A 31 16.15 -23.09 -8.38
C VAL A 31 16.66 -24.53 -8.57
N GLU A 32 16.28 -25.46 -7.70
CA GLU A 32 16.60 -26.89 -7.77
C GLU A 32 16.03 -27.58 -9.02
N GLU A 33 14.92 -27.06 -9.55
CA GLU A 33 14.27 -27.57 -10.76
C GLU A 33 14.99 -27.16 -12.05
N ILE A 34 15.98 -26.27 -11.98
CA ILE A 34 16.75 -25.81 -13.14
C ILE A 34 17.46 -26.97 -13.88
N SER A 35 17.72 -28.06 -13.16
CA SER A 35 18.34 -29.28 -13.69
C SER A 35 17.45 -30.01 -14.72
N SER A 36 16.14 -29.77 -14.67
CA SER A 36 15.18 -30.29 -15.64
C SER A 36 15.13 -29.49 -16.95
N MET A 37 15.77 -28.32 -16.99
CA MET A 37 15.80 -27.44 -18.16
C MET A 37 16.84 -27.92 -19.18
N SER A 38 16.46 -27.96 -20.46
CA SER A 38 17.35 -28.47 -21.50
C SER A 38 18.53 -27.54 -21.74
N SER A 39 19.75 -28.01 -21.45
CA SER A 39 21.01 -27.29 -21.70
C SER A 39 21.44 -27.29 -23.18
N SER A 40 20.63 -27.85 -24.09
CA SER A 40 21.10 -28.26 -25.42
C SER A 40 21.23 -27.15 -26.46
N SER A 41 20.99 -25.88 -26.11
CA SER A 41 21.33 -24.66 -26.89
C SER A 41 20.77 -23.38 -26.25
N SER A 42 20.36 -23.43 -24.99
CA SER A 42 19.63 -22.36 -24.33
C SER A 42 20.61 -21.34 -23.73
N TYR A 43 20.36 -20.07 -24.02
CA TYR A 43 20.99 -18.94 -23.36
C TYR A 43 20.48 -18.86 -21.92
N LEU A 44 21.35 -18.54 -20.96
CA LEU A 44 20.98 -18.34 -19.56
C LEU A 44 21.45 -16.98 -19.07
N LYS A 45 20.58 -16.23 -18.40
CA LYS A 45 20.99 -15.17 -17.48
C LYS A 45 20.77 -15.65 -16.07
N ALA A 46 21.83 -15.70 -15.27
CA ALA A 46 21.70 -15.84 -13.82
C ALA A 46 21.85 -14.44 -13.21
N HIS A 47 20.78 -13.93 -12.63
CA HIS A 47 20.73 -12.68 -11.88
C HIS A 47 21.12 -12.97 -10.45
N ILE A 48 22.09 -12.23 -9.92
CA ILE A 48 22.68 -12.46 -8.61
C ILE A 48 22.05 -11.52 -7.58
N ASN A 49 22.03 -11.93 -6.31
CA ASN A 49 21.48 -11.14 -5.19
C ASN A 49 22.10 -9.73 -5.07
N ASP A 50 23.33 -9.53 -5.57
CA ASP A 50 24.01 -8.22 -5.61
C ASP A 50 23.63 -7.36 -6.84
N GLY A 51 22.70 -7.82 -7.67
CA GLY A 51 22.22 -7.16 -8.89
C GLY A 51 23.10 -7.35 -10.13
N SER A 52 24.25 -8.02 -9.99
CA SER A 52 25.09 -8.43 -11.12
C SER A 52 24.43 -9.57 -11.93
N VAL A 53 24.90 -9.80 -13.15
CA VAL A 53 24.31 -10.81 -14.05
C VAL A 53 25.39 -11.60 -14.75
N TYR A 54 25.27 -12.92 -14.72
CA TYR A 54 26.01 -13.82 -15.61
C TYR A 54 25.17 -14.14 -16.83
N VAL A 55 25.65 -13.75 -18.00
CA VAL A 55 25.08 -14.07 -19.31
C VAL A 55 25.84 -15.26 -19.89
N LEU A 56 25.30 -16.47 -19.73
CA LEU A 56 25.92 -17.71 -20.15
C LEU A 56 25.37 -18.17 -21.51
N TYR A 57 26.29 -18.43 -22.44
CA TYR A 57 25.97 -18.99 -23.76
C TYR A 57 26.04 -20.51 -23.78
N GLN A 58 26.70 -21.07 -22.77
CA GLN A 58 26.86 -22.49 -22.54
C GLN A 58 26.94 -22.69 -21.04
N TRP A 59 26.08 -23.54 -20.50
CA TRP A 59 25.97 -23.72 -19.06
C TRP A 59 25.50 -25.12 -18.74
N ARG A 60 25.69 -25.52 -17.49
CA ARG A 60 25.20 -26.75 -16.91
C ARG A 60 24.92 -26.51 -15.43
N ALA A 61 23.75 -26.90 -14.98
CA ALA A 61 23.43 -26.96 -13.56
C ALA A 61 23.86 -28.31 -12.97
N HIS A 62 24.40 -28.27 -11.75
CA HIS A 62 24.82 -29.43 -10.97
C HIS A 62 24.02 -29.44 -9.66
N THR A 63 22.96 -30.24 -9.61
CA THR A 63 22.00 -30.23 -8.49
C THR A 63 22.62 -30.73 -7.18
N GLU A 64 23.50 -31.74 -7.24
CA GLU A 64 24.18 -32.29 -6.06
C GLU A 64 25.13 -31.29 -5.40
N GLU A 65 25.71 -30.40 -6.21
CA GLU A 65 26.67 -29.38 -5.79
C GLU A 65 25.99 -28.01 -5.58
N SER A 66 24.71 -27.90 -5.94
CA SER A 66 23.93 -26.65 -5.94
C SER A 66 24.62 -25.50 -6.67
N THR A 67 25.17 -25.76 -7.87
CA THR A 67 25.85 -24.74 -8.69
C THR A 67 25.43 -24.73 -10.16
N ILE A 68 25.62 -23.58 -10.83
CA ILE A 68 25.62 -23.45 -12.29
C ILE A 68 27.04 -23.17 -12.75
N THR A 69 27.52 -24.00 -13.67
CA THR A 69 28.80 -23.75 -14.35
C THR A 69 28.58 -23.31 -15.78
N GLY A 70 29.39 -22.39 -16.32
CA GLY A 70 29.24 -21.98 -17.71
C GLY A 70 30.24 -20.97 -18.26
N PHE A 71 30.16 -20.75 -19.57
CA PHE A 71 30.96 -19.78 -20.31
C PHE A 71 30.07 -18.64 -20.81
N GLY A 72 30.54 -17.41 -20.68
CA GLY A 72 29.71 -16.24 -20.92
C GLY A 72 30.35 -14.92 -20.50
N ARG A 73 29.51 -13.95 -20.15
CA ARG A 73 29.91 -12.63 -19.63
C ARG A 73 29.40 -12.47 -18.21
N TYR A 74 30.23 -11.93 -17.34
CA TYR A 74 29.85 -11.40 -16.04
C TYR A 74 29.69 -9.89 -16.16
N LEU A 75 28.51 -9.37 -15.84
CA LEU A 75 28.18 -7.95 -15.92
C LEU A 75 27.85 -7.40 -14.54
N ASP A 76 28.27 -6.17 -14.29
CA ASP A 76 27.89 -5.44 -13.08
C ASP A 76 26.41 -5.05 -13.07
N LEU A 77 25.97 -4.42 -11.97
CA LEU A 77 24.61 -3.91 -11.82
C LEU A 77 24.20 -2.89 -12.91
N ASN A 78 25.16 -2.20 -13.52
CA ASN A 78 24.94 -1.25 -14.62
C ASN A 78 25.06 -1.91 -16.01
N ARG A 79 25.12 -3.24 -16.06
CA ARG A 79 25.30 -4.04 -17.27
C ARG A 79 26.60 -3.72 -18.02
N LYS A 80 27.64 -3.25 -17.32
CA LYS A 80 29.00 -3.17 -17.85
C LYS A 80 29.67 -4.52 -17.68
N VAL A 81 30.37 -4.97 -18.73
CA VAL A 81 31.09 -6.24 -18.69
C VAL A 81 32.28 -6.10 -17.72
N ILE A 82 32.27 -6.92 -16.67
CA ILE A 82 33.39 -7.09 -15.73
C ILE A 82 34.37 -8.12 -16.31
N GLU A 83 33.84 -9.26 -16.76
CA GLU A 83 34.65 -10.39 -17.22
C GLU A 83 33.95 -11.13 -18.37
N GLU A 84 34.70 -11.68 -19.33
CA GLU A 84 34.19 -12.55 -20.38
C GLU A 84 35.04 -13.83 -20.44
N ARG A 85 34.37 -14.99 -20.34
CA ARG A 85 34.98 -16.33 -20.42
C ARG A 85 34.37 -17.09 -21.58
N LEU A 86 35.13 -17.24 -22.66
CA LEU A 86 34.69 -17.98 -23.85
C LEU A 86 35.20 -19.42 -23.81
N LYS A 87 34.35 -20.39 -24.19
CA LYS A 87 34.78 -21.79 -24.29
C LYS A 87 35.93 -21.91 -25.30
N PRO A 88 37.06 -22.54 -24.92
CA PRO A 88 38.17 -22.71 -25.83
C PRO A 88 37.80 -23.65 -27.00
N LYS A 89 38.23 -23.32 -28.22
CA LYS A 89 37.98 -24.11 -29.45
C LYS A 89 38.74 -25.44 -29.50
N LYS A 90 39.73 -25.62 -28.63
CA LYS A 90 40.51 -26.85 -28.43
C LYS A 90 40.55 -27.14 -26.93
N SER A 91 40.97 -28.34 -26.53
CA SER A 91 41.21 -28.74 -25.13
C SER A 91 42.35 -27.94 -24.48
N ALA A 92 42.20 -26.62 -24.39
CA ALA A 92 43.03 -25.75 -23.59
C ALA A 92 42.51 -25.83 -22.16
N THR A 93 43.37 -26.32 -21.26
CA THR A 93 43.08 -26.56 -19.84
C THR A 93 42.94 -25.29 -19.00
N ASP A 94 43.18 -24.12 -19.59
CA ASP A 94 43.47 -22.91 -18.83
C ASP A 94 42.27 -21.95 -18.69
N VAL A 95 41.13 -22.26 -19.35
CA VAL A 95 39.91 -21.45 -19.22
C VAL A 95 38.92 -22.15 -18.30
N ILE A 96 38.83 -21.66 -17.08
CA ILE A 96 37.92 -22.17 -16.05
C ILE A 96 36.53 -21.56 -16.32
N PRO A 97 35.44 -22.35 -16.42
CA PRO A 97 34.10 -21.78 -16.51
C PRO A 97 33.78 -20.91 -15.29
N PHE A 98 32.77 -20.06 -15.38
CA PHE A 98 32.13 -19.54 -14.17
C PHE A 98 31.53 -20.70 -13.38
N ASP A 99 31.53 -20.56 -12.06
CA ASP A 99 30.92 -21.47 -11.11
C ASP A 99 30.09 -20.61 -10.14
N ILE A 100 28.78 -20.80 -10.17
CA ILE A 100 27.79 -19.89 -9.58
C ILE A 100 26.92 -20.70 -8.61
N PRO A 101 27.10 -20.56 -7.29
CA PRO A 101 26.25 -21.21 -6.29
C PRO A 101 24.79 -20.77 -6.40
N PHE A 102 23.85 -21.69 -6.23
CA PHE A 102 22.40 -21.43 -6.26
C PHE A 102 21.99 -20.40 -5.22
N GLU A 103 22.59 -20.44 -4.02
CA GLU A 103 22.34 -19.48 -2.93
C GLU A 103 22.60 -18.01 -3.32
N ARG A 104 23.40 -17.77 -4.38
CA ARG A 104 23.69 -16.42 -4.87
C ARG A 104 22.72 -15.95 -5.94
N ILE A 105 21.92 -16.85 -6.50
CA ILE A 105 21.05 -16.58 -7.65
C ILE A 105 19.68 -16.12 -7.15
N ALA A 106 19.29 -14.92 -7.57
CA ALA A 106 17.97 -14.35 -7.32
C ALA A 106 16.94 -14.82 -8.37
N LEU A 107 17.36 -14.84 -9.64
CA LEU A 107 16.48 -15.15 -10.77
C LEU A 107 17.28 -15.74 -11.92
N VAL A 108 16.64 -16.64 -12.67
CA VAL A 108 17.20 -17.16 -13.91
C VAL A 108 16.26 -16.84 -15.08
N GLU A 109 16.80 -16.28 -16.16
CA GLU A 109 16.10 -16.11 -17.43
C GLU A 109 16.71 -17.02 -18.49
N THR A 110 15.87 -17.67 -19.29
CA THR A 110 16.33 -18.45 -20.46
C THR A 110 15.43 -18.21 -21.66
N ASN A 111 15.87 -18.67 -22.83
CA ASN A 111 15.07 -18.70 -24.06
C ASN A 111 14.45 -20.09 -24.34
N ASP A 112 14.46 -21.01 -23.36
CA ASP A 112 13.63 -22.20 -23.39
C ASP A 112 12.14 -21.77 -23.34
N PRO A 113 11.30 -22.18 -24.30
CA PRO A 113 9.88 -21.84 -24.29
C PRO A 113 9.12 -22.37 -23.05
N GLY A 114 9.72 -23.28 -22.27
CA GLY A 114 9.08 -23.87 -21.09
C GLY A 114 8.04 -24.92 -21.46
N THR A 115 7.40 -25.52 -20.45
CA THR A 115 6.38 -26.58 -20.62
C THR A 115 4.99 -26.15 -20.15
N SER A 116 4.87 -25.01 -19.45
CA SER A 116 3.65 -24.48 -18.88
C SER A 116 3.36 -23.10 -19.46
N ILE A 117 2.37 -23.05 -20.36
CA ILE A 117 1.78 -21.78 -20.82
C ILE A 117 0.83 -21.21 -19.73
N ALA A 118 0.58 -21.92 -18.62
CA ALA A 118 -0.65 -21.74 -17.84
C ALA A 118 -0.52 -21.48 -16.32
N GLY A 119 0.67 -21.54 -15.71
CA GLY A 119 0.79 -21.43 -14.25
C GLY A 119 0.63 -20.01 -13.69
N GLY A 120 1.59 -19.12 -14.00
CA GLY A 120 1.64 -17.77 -13.41
C GLY A 120 0.93 -16.67 -14.22
N LEU A 121 0.87 -16.79 -15.56
CA LEU A 121 0.29 -15.75 -16.42
C LEU A 121 -1.24 -15.83 -16.59
N THR A 122 -1.86 -16.99 -16.32
CA THR A 122 -3.31 -17.16 -16.53
C THR A 122 -4.14 -16.49 -15.43
N PHE A 123 -3.65 -16.47 -14.19
CA PHE A 123 -4.27 -15.70 -13.11
C PHE A 123 -4.17 -14.19 -13.39
N MET A 124 -2.99 -13.74 -13.82
CA MET A 124 -2.72 -12.36 -14.24
C MET A 124 -3.65 -11.88 -15.36
N THR A 125 -3.90 -12.68 -16.39
CA THR A 125 -4.70 -12.25 -17.54
C THR A 125 -6.21 -12.13 -17.23
N GLY A 126 -6.75 -12.95 -16.33
CA GLY A 126 -8.15 -12.89 -15.91
C GLY A 126 -8.46 -11.66 -15.03
N VAL A 127 -7.64 -11.44 -13.99
CA VAL A 127 -7.75 -10.26 -13.10
C VAL A 127 -7.51 -8.97 -13.89
N THR A 128 -6.50 -8.95 -14.76
CA THR A 128 -6.21 -7.78 -15.60
C THR A 128 -7.38 -7.44 -16.53
N ALA A 129 -8.13 -8.40 -17.08
CA ALA A 129 -9.18 -8.09 -18.05
C ALA A 129 -10.40 -7.37 -17.44
N VAL A 130 -10.85 -7.76 -16.23
CA VAL A 130 -12.00 -7.13 -15.56
C VAL A 130 -11.61 -5.78 -14.94
N VAL A 131 -10.46 -5.73 -14.25
CA VAL A 131 -9.90 -4.49 -13.69
C VAL A 131 -9.60 -3.49 -14.81
N ALA A 132 -9.02 -3.94 -15.93
CA ALA A 132 -8.71 -3.06 -17.06
C ALA A 132 -9.96 -2.36 -17.60
N VAL A 133 -11.13 -3.01 -17.71
CA VAL A 133 -12.30 -2.33 -18.30
C VAL A 133 -12.75 -1.11 -17.50
N ILE A 134 -12.76 -1.21 -16.16
CA ILE A 134 -13.13 -0.09 -15.28
C ILE A 134 -11.96 0.91 -15.17
N CYS A 135 -10.73 0.42 -15.07
CA CYS A 135 -9.51 1.22 -14.96
C CYS A 135 -9.08 1.92 -16.26
N LEU A 136 -9.60 1.52 -17.43
CA LEU A 136 -9.24 2.13 -18.70
C LEU A 136 -9.74 3.58 -18.83
N THR A 137 -10.82 3.95 -18.12
CA THR A 137 -11.39 5.30 -18.18
C THR A 137 -10.74 6.25 -17.19
N ASN A 138 -10.30 5.76 -16.02
CA ASN A 138 -9.53 6.53 -15.04
C ASN A 138 -8.51 5.63 -14.31
N PRO A 139 -7.33 5.37 -14.92
CA PRO A 139 -6.34 4.43 -14.38
C PRO A 139 -5.67 4.89 -13.08
N LYS A 140 -5.95 6.14 -12.66
CA LYS A 140 -5.46 6.76 -11.43
C LYS A 140 -6.44 6.66 -10.28
N ALA A 141 -7.67 6.25 -10.57
CA ALA A 141 -8.72 6.01 -9.59
C ALA A 141 -8.98 4.50 -9.44
N CYS A 142 -7.96 3.67 -9.65
CA CYS A 142 -8.10 2.23 -9.45
C CYS A 142 -7.69 1.87 -8.03
N PHE A 143 -8.42 0.91 -7.46
CA PHE A 143 -8.18 0.35 -6.14
C PHE A 143 -6.72 -0.05 -6.03
N GLY A 144 -6.07 0.49 -5.01
CA GLY A 144 -4.66 0.28 -4.82
C GLY A 144 -4.08 1.06 -3.66
N SER A 145 -2.85 0.68 -3.37
CA SER A 145 -2.09 0.87 -2.14
C SER A 145 -2.52 -0.11 -1.04
N CYS A 146 -1.59 -1.01 -0.71
CA CYS A 146 -1.45 -1.77 0.53
C CYS A 146 -2.44 -2.94 0.80
N PRO A 147 -2.09 -3.92 1.68
CA PRO A 147 -3.00 -5.01 2.04
C PRO A 147 -4.19 -4.51 2.84
N THR A 148 -5.38 -5.01 2.49
CA THR A 148 -6.61 -4.71 3.22
C THR A 148 -6.93 -5.83 4.21
N PHE A 149 -7.31 -5.44 5.43
CA PHE A 149 -7.65 -6.35 6.50
C PHE A 149 -9.11 -6.21 6.90
N TYR A 150 -9.78 -7.35 7.07
CA TYR A 150 -11.20 -7.42 7.42
C TYR A 150 -11.43 -8.26 8.66
N ALA A 151 -12.37 -7.83 9.50
CA ALA A 151 -12.84 -8.62 10.64
C ALA A 151 -14.36 -8.57 10.73
N SER A 152 -14.94 -9.52 11.46
CA SER A 152 -16.38 -9.51 11.74
C SER A 152 -16.73 -8.37 12.70
N ASN A 153 -17.79 -7.62 12.41
CA ASN A 153 -18.41 -6.71 13.38
C ASN A 153 -19.55 -7.36 14.19
N GLY A 154 -19.77 -8.67 13.97
CA GLY A 154 -20.88 -9.45 14.54
C GLY A 154 -22.01 -9.75 13.54
N ASP A 155 -22.19 -8.91 12.53
CA ASP A 155 -23.22 -9.06 11.49
C ASP A 155 -22.62 -9.41 10.13
N SER A 156 -21.51 -8.76 9.78
CA SER A 156 -20.82 -8.93 8.50
C SER A 156 -19.31 -8.76 8.64
N LEU A 157 -18.60 -9.21 7.61
CA LEU A 157 -17.18 -8.92 7.46
C LEU A 157 -16.99 -7.48 6.96
N VAL A 158 -16.23 -6.66 7.70
CA VAL A 158 -16.04 -5.23 7.42
C VAL A 158 -14.55 -4.93 7.27
N LEU A 159 -14.22 -3.99 6.39
CA LEU A 159 -12.87 -3.45 6.23
C LEU A 159 -12.47 -2.72 7.51
N MET A 160 -11.36 -3.12 8.13
CA MET A 160 -10.93 -2.56 9.41
C MET A 160 -9.64 -1.75 9.31
N ALA A 161 -8.74 -2.14 8.40
CA ALA A 161 -7.41 -1.56 8.30
C ALA A 161 -6.83 -1.71 6.90
N GLU A 162 -5.85 -0.86 6.59
CA GLU A 162 -5.04 -0.89 5.38
C GLU A 162 -3.57 -0.81 5.80
N GLY A 163 -2.84 -1.93 5.73
CA GLY A 163 -1.56 -2.04 6.44
C GLY A 163 -0.40 -1.37 5.72
N PHE A 164 0.44 -0.61 6.43
CA PHE A 164 1.72 -0.07 5.94
C PHE A 164 1.63 0.75 4.63
N SER A 165 0.63 1.63 4.55
CA SER A 165 0.27 2.47 3.39
C SER A 165 1.38 3.34 2.77
N THR A 166 2.54 3.47 3.42
CA THR A 166 3.69 4.27 2.94
C THR A 166 4.93 3.43 2.61
N SER A 167 4.90 2.12 2.87
CA SER A 167 6.01 1.20 2.66
C SER A 167 6.01 0.66 1.23
N VAL A 168 6.18 1.56 0.25
CA VAL A 168 6.14 1.24 -1.20
C VAL A 168 7.44 0.58 -1.73
N SER A 169 8.36 0.21 -0.85
CA SER A 169 9.60 -0.48 -1.20
C SER A 169 10.25 -1.12 0.05
N PRO A 170 11.18 -2.09 -0.12
CA PRO A 170 11.82 -2.78 0.99
C PRO A 170 12.53 -1.83 1.97
N SER A 171 13.29 -0.85 1.48
CA SER A 171 13.96 0.11 2.37
C SER A 171 13.03 1.09 3.10
N LEU A 172 11.74 1.11 2.75
CA LEU A 172 10.69 1.88 3.43
C LEU A 172 9.81 1.02 4.35
N GLU A 173 10.14 -0.25 4.54
CA GLU A 173 9.42 -1.13 5.45
C GLU A 173 9.40 -0.56 6.87
N LYS A 174 8.20 -0.54 7.46
CA LYS A 174 7.99 -0.17 8.86
C LYS A 174 6.72 -0.86 9.37
N SER A 175 6.56 -0.82 10.68
CA SER A 175 5.30 -1.19 11.31
C SER A 175 4.26 -0.08 11.13
N ASP A 176 3.01 -0.52 11.02
CA ASP A 176 1.81 0.30 11.03
C ASP A 176 0.85 -0.22 12.10
N VAL A 177 0.13 0.67 12.77
CA VAL A 177 -0.76 0.32 13.88
C VAL A 177 -2.15 0.87 13.60
N ASP A 178 -3.06 -0.04 13.25
CA ASP A 178 -4.43 0.28 12.86
C ASP A 178 -5.41 -0.16 13.95
N MET A 179 -6.31 0.74 14.35
CA MET A 179 -7.39 0.38 15.28
C MET A 179 -8.48 -0.43 14.55
N LEU A 180 -8.78 -1.64 15.03
CA LEU A 180 -9.88 -2.43 14.46
C LEU A 180 -11.22 -2.04 15.11
N TYR A 181 -11.62 -0.78 14.92
CA TYR A 181 -12.65 -0.10 15.72
C TYR A 181 -13.99 -0.85 15.78
N HIS A 182 -14.42 -1.44 14.67
CA HIS A 182 -15.68 -2.17 14.55
C HIS A 182 -15.57 -3.67 14.82
N ALA A 183 -14.37 -4.19 15.08
CA ALA A 183 -14.16 -5.60 15.26
C ALA A 183 -14.88 -6.12 16.50
N GLN A 184 -15.65 -7.19 16.32
CA GLN A 184 -16.18 -7.96 17.43
C GLN A 184 -15.05 -8.81 18.01
N SER A 185 -14.58 -8.45 19.20
CA SER A 185 -13.61 -9.25 19.93
C SER A 185 -14.24 -10.57 20.39
N ALA A 186 -13.54 -11.67 20.16
CA ALA A 186 -13.83 -12.97 20.74
C ALA A 186 -12.50 -13.67 21.03
N LYS A 187 -12.52 -14.65 21.93
CA LYS A 187 -11.31 -15.41 22.28
C LYS A 187 -10.63 -16.02 21.04
N ASN A 188 -11.41 -16.56 20.12
CA ASN A 188 -10.93 -16.95 18.80
C ASN A 188 -11.22 -15.79 17.86
N PHE A 189 -10.19 -15.06 17.49
CA PHE A 189 -10.31 -13.90 16.60
C PHE A 189 -9.77 -14.23 15.22
N GLU A 190 -10.46 -13.75 14.19
CA GLU A 190 -10.14 -14.00 12.79
C GLU A 190 -9.97 -12.67 12.06
N LEU A 191 -8.90 -12.58 11.29
CA LEU A 191 -8.58 -11.44 10.44
C LEU A 191 -8.35 -11.95 9.03
N LEU A 192 -9.19 -11.53 8.08
CA LEU A 192 -8.97 -11.81 6.66
C LEU A 192 -8.03 -10.75 6.10
N VAL A 193 -6.92 -11.17 5.48
CA VAL A 193 -6.07 -10.29 4.66
C VAL A 193 -6.28 -10.60 3.19
N THR A 194 -6.44 -9.55 2.37
CA THR A 194 -6.63 -9.68 0.92
C THR A 194 -5.71 -8.75 0.14
N ASN A 195 -5.21 -9.23 -0.99
CA ASN A 195 -4.59 -8.37 -1.99
C ASN A 195 -5.61 -8.01 -3.06
N GLU A 196 -6.17 -6.82 -2.98
CA GLU A 196 -7.25 -6.36 -3.86
C GLU A 196 -6.78 -5.35 -4.91
N ALA A 197 -5.46 -5.21 -5.03
CA ALA A 197 -4.81 -4.18 -5.81
C ALA A 197 -3.83 -4.79 -6.81
N LEU A 198 -3.28 -3.96 -7.71
CA LEU A 198 -2.28 -4.40 -8.70
C LEU A 198 -0.87 -4.18 -8.14
N GLU A 199 -0.51 -5.00 -7.16
CA GLU A 199 0.71 -4.85 -6.39
C GLU A 199 1.10 -6.17 -5.77
N THR A 200 2.38 -6.29 -5.41
CA THR A 200 2.90 -7.42 -4.65
C THR A 200 3.06 -6.99 -3.21
N HIS A 201 2.38 -7.65 -2.28
CA HIS A 201 2.58 -7.40 -0.85
C HIS A 201 3.65 -8.34 -0.30
N SER A 202 4.48 -7.86 0.59
CA SER A 202 5.45 -8.63 1.36
C SER A 202 5.18 -8.34 2.83
N ILE A 203 4.35 -9.19 3.44
CA ILE A 203 3.90 -9.04 4.83
C ILE A 203 4.89 -9.79 5.72
N CYS A 204 5.67 -9.06 6.51
CA CYS A 204 6.62 -9.63 7.47
C CYS A 204 5.88 -10.14 8.71
N SER A 205 5.00 -9.33 9.29
CA SER A 205 4.18 -9.73 10.43
C SER A 205 2.81 -9.05 10.45
N ALA A 206 1.88 -9.67 11.17
CA ALA A 206 0.53 -9.18 11.41
C ALA A 206 0.12 -9.59 12.83
N ASP A 207 0.52 -8.80 13.82
CA ASP A 207 0.26 -9.07 15.24
C ASP A 207 -0.98 -8.33 15.73
N ILE A 208 -1.62 -8.86 16.76
CA ILE A 208 -2.69 -8.16 17.48
C ILE A 208 -2.15 -7.52 18.76
N LEU A 209 -2.43 -6.24 18.95
CA LEU A 209 -2.27 -5.56 20.23
C LEU A 209 -3.62 -5.60 20.95
N ALA A 210 -3.74 -6.45 21.97
CA ALA A 210 -4.98 -6.65 22.71
C ALA A 210 -4.97 -5.93 24.07
N PHE A 211 -6.02 -5.16 24.34
CA PHE A 211 -6.25 -4.51 25.62
C PHE A 211 -7.52 -5.05 26.27
N GLU A 212 -7.52 -5.27 27.58
CA GLU A 212 -8.75 -5.58 28.31
C GLU A 212 -9.73 -4.40 28.17
N ARG A 213 -10.93 -4.66 27.66
CA ARG A 213 -11.97 -3.63 27.50
C ARG A 213 -13.03 -3.76 28.58
N LYS A 214 -13.17 -2.71 29.40
CA LYS A 214 -14.22 -2.61 30.42
C LYS A 214 -15.45 -1.89 29.87
N ALA A 215 -16.60 -2.10 30.50
CA ALA A 215 -17.84 -1.45 30.10
C ALA A 215 -17.69 0.08 30.14
N GLY A 216 -18.01 0.74 29.02
CA GLY A 216 -17.90 2.20 28.87
C GLY A 216 -16.49 2.73 28.65
N GLU A 217 -15.48 1.85 28.55
CA GLU A 217 -14.11 2.22 28.22
C GLU A 217 -13.78 1.87 26.77
N ARG A 218 -12.88 2.68 26.19
CA ARG A 218 -12.19 2.42 24.93
C ARG A 218 -10.70 2.67 25.12
N VAL A 219 -9.87 2.11 24.25
CA VAL A 219 -8.45 2.46 24.14
C VAL A 219 -8.19 3.12 22.80
N PHE A 220 -7.42 4.21 22.80
CA PHE A 220 -7.00 4.91 21.58
C PHE A 220 -5.49 5.16 21.61
N ALA A 221 -4.88 5.17 20.43
CA ALA A 221 -3.48 5.49 20.23
C ALA A 221 -3.29 6.97 19.93
N THR A 222 -2.20 7.58 20.42
CA THR A 222 -1.72 8.87 19.94
C THR A 222 -0.91 8.70 18.67
N SER A 223 -0.56 9.81 18.01
CA SER A 223 0.34 9.85 16.84
C SER A 223 1.76 9.31 17.11
N GLY A 224 2.14 9.11 18.38
CA GLY A 224 3.42 8.56 18.81
C GLY A 224 3.32 7.12 19.33
N ASP A 225 2.28 6.37 18.95
CA ASP A 225 2.01 4.99 19.38
C ASP A 225 1.91 4.79 20.89
N GLU A 226 1.46 5.83 21.63
CA GLU A 226 1.11 5.70 23.04
C GLU A 226 -0.39 5.43 23.20
N PHE A 227 -0.75 4.43 24.00
CA PHE A 227 -2.14 4.02 24.19
C PHE A 227 -2.72 4.57 25.50
N TYR A 228 -3.95 5.05 25.46
CA TYR A 228 -4.64 5.60 26.63
C TYR A 228 -6.05 5.02 26.77
N ARG A 229 -6.46 4.75 28.01
CA ARG A 229 -7.84 4.40 28.35
C ARG A 229 -8.68 5.67 28.39
N CYS A 230 -9.79 5.63 27.67
CA CYS A 230 -10.70 6.73 27.51
C CYS A 230 -12.12 6.34 27.95
N ARG A 231 -12.83 7.29 28.56
CA ARG A 231 -14.24 7.21 28.96
C ARG A 231 -14.99 8.44 28.48
N ASP A 232 -16.32 8.37 28.57
CA ASP A 232 -17.23 9.49 28.29
C ASP A 232 -16.94 10.16 26.94
N LEU A 233 -17.11 9.42 25.85
CA LEU A 233 -16.94 9.97 24.50
C LEU A 233 -18.09 10.94 24.18
N ILE A 234 -17.82 12.23 24.31
CA ILE A 234 -18.78 13.31 24.13
C ILE A 234 -18.67 13.85 22.71
N GLY A 235 -19.73 13.70 21.92
CA GLY A 235 -19.78 14.24 20.55
C GLY A 235 -19.86 15.76 20.49
N PRO A 236 -19.57 16.37 19.32
CA PRO A 236 -19.63 17.82 19.15
C PRO A 236 -21.05 18.37 19.28
N THR A 237 -21.16 19.58 19.83
CA THR A 237 -22.42 20.33 19.96
C THR A 237 -22.60 21.39 18.87
N ALA A 238 -21.50 21.83 18.25
CA ALA A 238 -21.51 22.75 17.11
C ALA A 238 -20.23 22.58 16.27
N VAL A 239 -20.37 22.79 14.96
CA VAL A 239 -19.25 22.86 14.01
C VAL A 239 -19.42 24.11 13.14
N ALA A 240 -18.37 24.92 13.03
CA ALA A 240 -18.31 26.12 12.20
C ALA A 240 -17.14 26.02 11.19
N GLY A 241 -17.19 26.81 10.13
CA GLY A 241 -16.21 26.75 9.02
C GLY A 241 -16.64 25.87 7.84
N VAL A 242 -17.78 25.18 7.99
CA VAL A 242 -18.42 24.36 6.95
C VAL A 242 -19.58 25.10 6.31
N THR A 243 -19.82 24.87 5.02
CA THR A 243 -21.07 25.28 4.36
C THR A 243 -22.13 24.23 4.64
N GLU A 244 -23.20 24.59 5.36
CA GLU A 244 -24.31 23.67 5.75
C GLU A 244 -23.85 22.44 6.57
N PRO A 245 -23.23 22.63 7.76
CA PRO A 245 -22.77 21.51 8.58
C PRO A 245 -23.95 20.64 9.06
N ASP A 246 -23.85 19.33 8.84
CA ASP A 246 -24.68 18.34 9.52
C ASP A 246 -23.87 17.74 10.67
N LEU A 247 -24.32 17.98 11.91
CA LEU A 247 -23.63 17.43 13.09
C LEU A 247 -23.58 15.91 13.07
N SER A 248 -24.53 15.24 12.40
CA SER A 248 -24.53 13.78 12.33
C SER A 248 -23.34 13.21 11.59
N ASP A 249 -22.64 13.98 10.75
CA ASP A 249 -21.42 13.57 10.04
C ASP A 249 -20.20 13.36 10.97
N PHE A 250 -20.33 13.64 12.28
CA PHE A 250 -19.23 13.56 13.24
C PHE A 250 -19.56 12.74 14.49
N LEU A 251 -20.81 12.29 14.64
CA LEU A 251 -21.33 11.76 15.92
C LEU A 251 -21.17 10.25 16.06
N ALA A 252 -20.99 9.53 14.96
CA ALA A 252 -20.84 8.09 14.94
C ALA A 252 -19.76 7.70 13.92
N ALA A 253 -18.98 6.67 14.23
CA ALA A 253 -18.17 6.00 13.23
C ALA A 253 -19.10 5.08 12.43
N ASP A 254 -19.68 5.59 11.34
CA ASP A 254 -20.70 4.89 10.55
C ASP A 254 -20.50 5.05 9.03
N ASP A 255 -19.30 5.47 8.63
CA ASP A 255 -18.90 5.78 7.25
C ASP A 255 -19.64 6.98 6.63
N LYS A 256 -20.41 7.75 7.42
CA LYS A 256 -21.05 9.01 7.00
C LYS A 256 -20.11 10.19 7.23
N GLU A 257 -19.13 10.31 6.35
CA GLU A 257 -18.01 11.23 6.54
C GLU A 257 -18.30 12.67 6.09
N TYR A 258 -17.78 13.63 6.87
CA TYR A 258 -17.54 14.98 6.41
C TYR A 258 -16.29 15.06 5.52
N TYR A 259 -16.41 15.75 4.36
CA TYR A 259 -15.27 16.16 3.55
C TYR A 259 -15.60 17.39 2.71
N SER A 260 -14.56 18.14 2.32
CA SER A 260 -14.67 19.23 1.36
C SER A 260 -14.17 18.80 -0.03
N LEU A 261 -14.52 19.56 -1.08
CA LEU A 261 -13.85 19.41 -2.37
C LEU A 261 -12.56 20.22 -2.40
N ALA A 262 -11.55 19.70 -3.08
CA ALA A 262 -10.30 20.39 -3.31
C ALA A 262 -10.51 21.72 -4.04
N ASP A 263 -9.64 22.67 -3.72
CA ASP A 263 -9.59 23.98 -4.36
C ASP A 263 -9.13 23.83 -5.83
N GLY A 264 -9.92 24.39 -6.75
CA GLY A 264 -9.67 24.31 -8.19
C GLY A 264 -8.49 25.15 -8.69
N ASP A 265 -7.98 26.07 -7.89
CA ASP A 265 -6.82 26.90 -8.22
C ASP A 265 -5.54 26.44 -7.53
N ASN A 266 -5.63 25.70 -6.42
CA ASN A 266 -4.47 25.23 -5.68
C ASN A 266 -4.75 24.04 -4.74
N LEU A 267 -4.17 22.88 -5.04
CA LEU A 267 -4.37 21.66 -4.24
C LEU A 267 -3.77 21.72 -2.82
N CYS A 268 -2.92 22.71 -2.48
CA CYS A 268 -2.43 22.90 -1.11
C CYS A 268 -3.19 23.96 -0.28
N SER A 269 -4.33 24.45 -0.77
CA SER A 269 -5.18 25.36 0.01
C SER A 269 -5.65 24.70 1.30
N LYS A 270 -5.69 25.47 2.40
CA LYS A 270 -6.12 24.99 3.72
C LYS A 270 -7.57 25.40 4.00
N GLU A 271 -8.22 24.64 4.87
CA GLU A 271 -9.50 24.98 5.49
C GLU A 271 -9.39 24.86 7.02
N GLU A 272 -10.31 25.52 7.71
CA GLU A 272 -10.38 25.50 9.17
C GLU A 272 -11.80 25.11 9.62
N LEU A 273 -11.89 24.16 10.54
CA LEU A 273 -13.11 23.82 11.26
C LEU A 273 -12.97 24.25 12.72
N ILE A 274 -14.01 24.86 13.27
CA ILE A 274 -14.09 25.17 14.70
C ILE A 274 -15.19 24.30 15.31
N ILE A 275 -14.81 23.45 16.25
CA ILE A 275 -15.70 22.46 16.87
C ILE A 275 -15.87 22.81 18.34
N SER A 276 -17.11 22.76 18.81
CA SER A 276 -17.46 22.98 20.22
C SER A 276 -17.96 21.68 20.83
N PHE A 277 -17.57 21.43 22.08
CA PHE A 277 -18.01 20.31 22.90
C PHE A 277 -18.51 20.81 24.25
N ASP A 278 -19.50 20.11 24.83
CA ASP A 278 -19.72 20.18 26.27
C ASP A 278 -18.51 19.57 26.97
N SER A 279 -17.98 20.22 28.02
CA SER A 279 -16.85 19.68 28.76
C SER A 279 -17.18 18.41 29.53
N GLY A 280 -18.47 18.14 29.79
CA GLY A 280 -18.95 16.95 30.47
C GLY A 280 -18.43 16.86 31.92
N SER A 281 -18.20 15.62 32.39
CA SER A 281 -17.69 15.40 33.75
C SER A 281 -16.29 16.02 33.93
N PRO A 282 -15.99 16.58 35.13
CA PRO A 282 -14.63 16.99 35.46
C PRO A 282 -13.65 15.83 35.30
N SER A 283 -12.59 16.04 34.52
CA SER A 283 -11.49 15.09 34.34
C SER A 283 -10.17 15.84 34.50
N ALA A 284 -9.18 15.16 35.06
CA ALA A 284 -7.82 15.69 35.18
C ALA A 284 -7.13 15.84 33.80
N GLN A 285 -7.56 15.05 32.81
CA GLN A 285 -7.00 15.09 31.46
C GLN A 285 -8.08 14.77 30.42
N LYS A 286 -8.14 15.58 29.36
CA LYS A 286 -9.05 15.40 28.23
C LYS A 286 -8.25 15.13 26.95
N GLY A 287 -8.89 14.46 26.01
CA GLY A 287 -8.36 14.23 24.67
C GLY A 287 -9.42 14.39 23.61
N LEU A 288 -8.99 14.69 22.38
CA LEU A 288 -9.84 14.62 21.20
C LEU A 288 -9.59 13.31 20.48
N VAL A 289 -10.62 12.50 20.31
CA VAL A 289 -10.62 11.34 19.42
C VAL A 289 -11.06 11.80 18.04
N ILE A 290 -10.30 11.46 17.01
CA ILE A 290 -10.62 11.75 15.60
C ILE A 290 -10.58 10.45 14.80
N GLY A 291 -11.72 10.07 14.22
CA GLY A 291 -11.82 9.05 13.17
C GLY A 291 -11.72 9.71 11.80
N LYS A 292 -10.74 9.32 10.99
CA LYS A 292 -10.41 9.98 9.73
C LYS A 292 -9.74 9.03 8.73
N ARG A 293 -9.79 9.43 7.45
CA ARG A 293 -8.91 8.91 6.40
C ARG A 293 -8.61 9.99 5.37
N GLN A 294 -7.72 9.71 4.43
CA GLN A 294 -7.52 10.62 3.29
C GLN A 294 -8.56 10.40 2.19
N THR A 295 -8.81 11.44 1.41
CA THR A 295 -9.37 11.29 0.07
C THR A 295 -8.30 10.71 -0.86
N LEU A 296 -8.71 10.32 -2.06
CA LEU A 296 -7.80 9.82 -3.10
C LEU A 296 -6.87 10.88 -3.72
N LEU A 297 -6.79 12.09 -3.16
CA LEU A 297 -5.92 13.16 -3.64
C LEU A 297 -4.44 12.74 -3.62
N THR A 298 -3.97 12.11 -2.54
CA THR A 298 -2.59 11.64 -2.41
C THR A 298 -2.32 10.48 -3.35
N THR A 299 -3.25 9.53 -3.47
CA THR A 299 -3.22 8.44 -4.47
C THR A 299 -3.08 9.00 -5.89
N TYR A 300 -3.90 9.99 -6.25
CA TYR A 300 -3.81 10.66 -7.55
C TYR A 300 -2.41 11.25 -7.79
N LEU A 301 -1.89 11.99 -6.82
CA LEU A 301 -0.58 12.65 -6.94
C LEU A 301 0.56 11.64 -7.03
N MET A 302 0.54 10.59 -6.20
CA MET A 302 1.50 9.50 -6.22
C MET A 302 1.49 8.80 -7.59
N TYR A 303 0.32 8.35 -8.03
CA TYR A 303 0.18 7.66 -9.30
C TYR A 303 0.53 8.57 -10.48
N GLN A 304 0.25 9.86 -10.42
CA GLN A 304 0.64 10.80 -11.46
C GLN A 304 2.17 10.97 -11.51
N GLY A 305 2.84 10.98 -10.36
CA GLY A 305 4.30 10.96 -10.26
C GLY A 305 4.90 9.71 -10.93
N LEU A 306 4.37 8.53 -10.60
CA LEU A 306 4.77 7.26 -11.24
C LEU A 306 4.52 7.27 -12.76
N ALA A 307 3.37 7.80 -13.22
CA ALA A 307 3.09 7.97 -14.65
C ALA A 307 4.10 8.87 -15.36
N TYR A 308 4.41 10.04 -14.78
CA TYR A 308 5.38 10.95 -15.40
C TYR A 308 6.78 10.35 -15.47
N MET A 309 7.13 9.47 -14.54
CA MET A 309 8.38 8.72 -14.57
C MET A 309 8.34 7.57 -15.60
N GLY A 310 7.18 6.93 -15.79
CA GLY A 310 6.93 5.91 -16.80
C GLY A 310 7.89 4.72 -16.68
N GLY A 311 8.56 4.37 -17.78
CA GLY A 311 9.55 3.28 -17.78
C GLY A 311 10.79 3.54 -16.91
N GLY A 312 10.94 4.76 -16.36
CA GLY A 312 12.01 5.12 -15.44
C GLY A 312 11.82 4.62 -14.00
N VAL A 313 10.61 4.20 -13.59
CA VAL A 313 10.30 3.88 -12.19
C VAL A 313 11.22 2.82 -11.61
N GLY A 314 11.40 1.69 -12.31
CA GLY A 314 12.26 0.62 -11.81
C GLY A 314 13.72 1.05 -11.60
N TYR A 315 14.26 1.90 -12.49
CA TYR A 315 15.61 2.42 -12.34
C TYR A 315 15.74 3.38 -11.15
N TRP A 316 14.74 4.25 -10.98
CA TRP A 316 14.71 5.20 -9.87
C TRP A 316 14.54 4.50 -8.53
N MET A 317 13.58 3.56 -8.40
CA MET A 317 13.39 2.77 -7.17
C MET A 317 14.66 2.00 -6.82
N ALA A 318 15.26 1.30 -7.78
CA ALA A 318 16.52 0.60 -7.54
C ALA A 318 17.66 1.54 -7.10
N GLU A 319 17.68 2.79 -7.58
CA GLU A 319 18.62 3.80 -7.12
C GLU A 319 18.34 4.27 -5.69
N GLN A 320 17.07 4.50 -5.32
CA GLN A 320 16.69 4.89 -3.97
C GLN A 320 17.01 3.78 -2.95
N GLU A 321 16.73 2.52 -3.27
CA GLU A 321 17.08 1.37 -2.42
C GLU A 321 18.58 1.31 -2.07
N ARG A 322 19.45 1.83 -2.93
CA ARG A 322 20.89 1.88 -2.69
C ARG A 322 21.37 3.14 -1.99
N LYS A 323 20.72 4.28 -2.25
CA LYS A 323 21.15 5.59 -1.74
C LYS A 323 20.41 6.00 -0.46
N GLY A 324 19.34 5.30 -0.12
CA GLY A 324 18.30 5.77 0.78
C GLY A 324 17.33 6.70 0.05
N PHE A 325 16.09 6.73 0.53
CA PHE A 325 15.12 7.74 0.15
C PHE A 325 15.44 9.06 0.86
N ASP A 326 15.49 10.16 0.11
CA ASP A 326 15.68 11.49 0.69
C ASP A 326 14.37 11.98 1.33
N ALA A 327 14.46 12.45 2.58
CA ALA A 327 13.34 12.99 3.36
C ALA A 327 13.07 14.48 3.11
N GLY A 328 13.63 15.06 2.04
CA GLY A 328 13.41 16.47 1.66
C GLY A 328 11.93 16.85 1.49
N GLU A 329 11.64 18.15 1.34
CA GLU A 329 10.28 18.65 1.13
C GLU A 329 9.63 17.98 -0.10
N SER A 330 8.72 17.05 0.18
CA SER A 330 7.96 16.34 -0.83
C SER A 330 6.67 17.10 -1.15
N ILE A 331 6.02 16.75 -2.24
CA ILE A 331 4.68 17.27 -2.52
C ILE A 331 3.69 16.99 -1.38
N PHE A 332 3.87 15.87 -0.66
CA PHE A 332 3.02 15.44 0.44
C PHE A 332 3.26 16.25 1.72
N SER A 333 4.49 16.73 1.98
CA SER A 333 4.75 17.61 3.13
C SER A 333 4.04 18.96 3.01
N LEU A 334 3.80 19.44 1.78
CA LEU A 334 2.99 20.66 1.54
C LEU A 334 1.50 20.46 1.81
N LEU A 335 1.00 19.24 1.60
CA LEU A 335 -0.37 18.88 1.95
C LEU A 335 -0.54 18.82 3.47
N GLY A 336 0.45 18.31 4.19
CA GLY A 336 0.50 18.35 5.66
C GLY A 336 -0.57 17.49 6.35
N GLY A 337 -0.54 17.51 7.68
CA GLY A 337 -1.48 16.78 8.54
C GLY A 337 -2.76 17.57 8.88
N ILE A 338 -3.52 17.05 9.84
CA ILE A 338 -4.55 17.81 10.56
C ILE A 338 -3.89 18.49 11.76
N GLU A 339 -3.71 19.80 11.69
CA GLU A 339 -3.25 20.60 12.81
C GLU A 339 -4.41 20.80 13.80
N VAL A 340 -4.25 20.31 15.04
CA VAL A 340 -5.28 20.41 16.10
C VAL A 340 -4.90 21.49 17.09
N TYR A 341 -5.77 22.48 17.24
CA TYR A 341 -5.60 23.58 18.20
C TYR A 341 -6.68 23.53 19.27
N ALA A 342 -6.33 23.90 20.51
CA ALA A 342 -7.27 24.16 21.59
C ALA A 342 -7.32 25.66 21.89
N GLU A 343 -8.49 26.18 22.24
CA GLU A 343 -8.66 27.56 22.71
C GLU A 343 -8.20 27.68 24.17
N SER A 344 -7.32 28.64 24.47
CA SER A 344 -6.89 28.94 25.83
C SER A 344 -7.95 29.75 26.58
N PRO A 345 -7.90 29.85 27.92
CA PRO A 345 -8.79 30.70 28.70
C PRO A 345 -8.77 32.19 28.27
N GLU A 346 -7.66 32.65 27.69
CA GLU A 346 -7.50 34.01 27.14
C GLU A 346 -8.04 34.16 25.72
N GLY A 347 -8.55 33.09 25.11
CA GLY A 347 -9.10 33.08 23.74
C GLY A 347 -8.06 32.89 22.63
N ASN A 348 -6.85 32.42 22.95
CA ASN A 348 -5.80 32.18 21.95
C ASN A 348 -5.82 30.71 21.47
N TRP A 349 -5.50 30.47 20.21
CA TRP A 349 -5.34 29.11 19.68
C TRP A 349 -3.94 28.56 19.97
N GLN A 350 -3.88 27.46 20.73
CA GLN A 350 -2.65 26.74 21.01
C GLN A 350 -2.61 25.43 20.22
N LEU A 351 -1.55 25.19 19.44
CA LEU A 351 -1.34 23.92 18.76
C LEU A 351 -1.12 22.81 19.79
N CYS A 352 -1.89 21.73 19.68
CA CYS A 352 -1.83 20.56 20.53
C CYS A 352 -1.03 19.45 19.86
N ASP A 353 -1.39 19.11 18.61
CA ASP A 353 -0.73 18.06 17.83
C ASP A 353 -0.95 18.27 16.33
N VAL A 354 -0.19 17.55 15.50
CA VAL A 354 -0.40 17.43 14.05
C VAL A 354 -0.56 15.95 13.72
N ILE A 355 -1.78 15.56 13.34
CA ILE A 355 -2.09 14.17 13.04
C ILE A 355 -1.82 13.89 11.57
N HIS A 356 -1.16 12.77 11.30
CA HIS A 356 -0.87 12.29 9.95
C HIS A 356 -1.66 11.02 9.67
N GLU A 357 -1.97 10.82 8.40
CA GLU A 357 -2.53 9.62 7.80
C GLU A 357 -2.07 9.65 6.34
N THR A 358 -1.90 8.50 5.69
CA THR A 358 -1.65 8.40 4.25
C THR A 358 -2.65 7.48 3.54
N GLY A 359 -3.28 6.56 4.26
CA GLY A 359 -4.26 5.62 3.77
C GLY A 359 -5.60 6.27 3.40
N PRO A 360 -6.15 5.98 2.19
CA PRO A 360 -7.47 6.46 1.78
C PRO A 360 -8.58 5.41 1.91
N ILE A 361 -8.31 4.21 2.39
CA ILE A 361 -9.22 3.05 2.37
C ILE A 361 -9.93 2.88 3.71
N ALA A 362 -9.20 2.79 4.82
CA ALA A 362 -9.74 2.51 6.14
C ALA A 362 -9.75 3.76 7.04
N THR A 363 -10.79 3.90 7.87
CA THR A 363 -10.86 4.98 8.87
C THR A 363 -9.96 4.68 10.06
N ASP A 364 -8.90 5.46 10.23
CA ASP A 364 -8.02 5.41 11.38
C ASP A 364 -8.50 6.33 12.52
N PHE A 365 -8.26 5.91 13.77
CA PHE A 365 -8.65 6.62 14.98
C PHE A 365 -7.43 7.01 15.81
N ASN A 366 -7.22 8.32 15.99
CA ASN A 366 -6.18 8.82 16.90
C ASN A 366 -6.74 9.66 18.03
N LEU A 367 -5.99 9.66 19.13
CA LEU A 367 -6.18 10.51 20.30
C LEU A 367 -5.17 11.66 20.29
N VAL A 368 -5.68 12.88 20.36
CA VAL A 368 -4.89 14.09 20.64
C VAL A 368 -5.03 14.46 22.09
N LEU A 369 -3.91 14.51 22.82
CA LEU A 369 -3.89 14.98 24.20
C LEU A 369 -4.10 16.50 24.22
N LEU A 370 -5.07 16.96 25.00
CA LEU A 370 -5.37 18.39 25.12
C LEU A 370 -4.66 19.00 26.34
N PRO A 371 -4.24 20.28 26.27
CA PRO A 371 -3.85 21.02 27.46
C PRO A 371 -5.06 21.17 28.40
N ASP A 372 -4.81 21.55 29.65
CA ASP A 372 -5.88 21.69 30.66
C ASP A 372 -7.07 22.53 30.16
N GLN A 373 -8.26 21.90 30.12
CA GLN A 373 -9.50 22.48 29.61
C GLN A 373 -10.50 22.62 30.77
N GLN A 374 -10.48 23.76 31.45
CA GLN A 374 -11.35 24.03 32.61
C GLN A 374 -12.68 24.72 32.26
N ALA A 375 -12.86 25.12 30.99
CA ALA A 375 -14.08 25.79 30.55
C ALA A 375 -15.27 24.82 30.48
N GLU A 376 -16.49 25.35 30.65
CA GLU A 376 -17.74 24.58 30.44
C GLU A 376 -17.90 24.14 28.98
N THR A 377 -17.30 24.88 28.05
CA THR A 377 -17.28 24.54 26.62
C THR A 377 -15.84 24.42 26.17
N VAL A 378 -15.50 23.26 25.60
CA VAL A 378 -14.20 23.05 24.98
C VAL A 378 -14.31 23.39 23.50
N ARG A 379 -13.44 24.29 23.03
CA ARG A 379 -13.40 24.70 21.62
C ARG A 379 -12.08 24.30 21.00
N LEU A 380 -12.18 23.54 19.92
CA LEU A 380 -11.05 23.02 19.17
C LEU A 380 -11.11 23.55 17.74
N LYS A 381 -9.94 23.75 17.14
CA LYS A 381 -9.82 24.12 15.73
C LYS A 381 -8.99 23.08 15.00
N LEU A 382 -9.55 22.52 13.93
CA LEU A 382 -8.83 21.67 12.98
C LEU A 382 -8.43 22.53 11.79
N LYS A 383 -7.14 22.60 11.49
CA LYS A 383 -6.63 23.23 10.27
C LYS A 383 -6.00 22.16 9.40
N MET A 384 -6.55 21.99 8.20
CA MET A 384 -6.24 20.83 7.35
C MET A 384 -6.26 21.21 5.87
N ASN A 385 -5.72 20.33 5.02
CA ASN A 385 -5.72 20.57 3.58
C ASN A 385 -7.11 20.37 2.98
N LYS A 386 -7.57 21.36 2.24
CA LYS A 386 -8.91 21.35 1.64
C LYS A 386 -9.00 20.25 0.59
N GLY A 387 -10.01 19.40 0.72
CA GLY A 387 -10.24 18.25 -0.15
C GLY A 387 -9.34 17.05 0.08
N LEU A 388 -8.54 17.03 1.14
CA LEU A 388 -7.68 15.88 1.48
C LEU A 388 -8.27 14.98 2.56
N TRP A 389 -9.06 15.50 3.48
CA TRP A 389 -9.45 14.78 4.70
C TRP A 389 -10.92 14.41 4.68
N ARG A 390 -11.20 13.17 5.06
CA ARG A 390 -12.52 12.65 5.39
C ARG A 390 -12.56 12.42 6.89
N ILE A 391 -13.53 13.02 7.57
CA ILE A 391 -13.71 12.91 9.02
C ILE A 391 -15.02 12.18 9.26
N ASP A 392 -14.94 11.03 9.91
CA ASP A 392 -16.11 10.20 10.24
C ASP A 392 -16.55 10.40 11.69
N TYR A 393 -15.60 10.71 12.58
CA TYR A 393 -15.88 10.74 14.01
C TYR A 393 -15.08 11.80 14.76
N LEU A 394 -15.75 12.52 15.65
CA LEU A 394 -15.12 13.41 16.61
C LEU A 394 -15.72 13.21 18.00
N ALA A 395 -14.87 13.02 19.01
CA ALA A 395 -15.32 13.00 20.39
C ALA A 395 -14.31 13.61 21.35
N LEU A 396 -14.81 14.37 22.32
CA LEU A 396 -14.05 14.73 23.51
C LEU A 396 -14.10 13.55 24.48
N ALA A 397 -12.93 13.08 24.91
CA ALA A 397 -12.78 11.94 25.80
C ALA A 397 -12.15 12.37 27.14
N ASN A 398 -12.57 11.71 28.22
CA ASN A 398 -11.87 11.75 29.49
C ASN A 398 -10.78 10.67 29.50
N ILE A 399 -9.54 11.06 29.77
CA ILE A 399 -8.38 10.15 29.80
C ILE A 399 -8.16 9.66 31.22
N GLU A 400 -8.26 8.34 31.41
CA GLU A 400 -8.08 7.68 32.71
C GLU A 400 -6.61 7.33 32.99
N GLY A 401 -5.80 7.16 31.93
CA GLY A 401 -4.38 6.89 32.02
C GLY A 401 -3.86 6.00 30.89
N LYS A 402 -2.55 5.72 30.91
CA LYS A 402 -1.88 4.88 29.91
C LYS A 402 -2.36 3.43 29.95
N ALA A 403 -2.39 2.80 28.78
CA ALA A 403 -2.68 1.39 28.58
C ALA A 403 -1.48 0.70 27.94
N GLU A 404 -1.27 -0.57 28.26
CA GLU A 404 -0.22 -1.41 27.66
C GLU A 404 -0.89 -2.63 27.05
N PRO A 405 -0.56 -3.01 25.80
CA PRO A 405 -1.15 -4.16 25.14
C PRO A 405 -0.51 -5.47 25.59
N ILE A 406 -1.26 -6.57 25.45
CA ILE A 406 -0.68 -7.90 25.25
C ILE A 406 -0.53 -8.10 23.74
N ILE A 407 0.69 -8.37 23.30
CA ILE A 407 0.98 -8.72 21.90
C ILE A 407 0.56 -10.19 21.70
N VAL A 408 -0.25 -10.43 20.68
CA VAL A 408 -0.75 -11.75 20.31
C VAL A 408 -0.31 -12.04 18.87
N GLU A 409 0.59 -13.01 18.73
CA GLU A 409 1.05 -13.51 17.44
C GLU A 409 -0.03 -14.41 16.80
N SER A 410 0.05 -14.58 15.48
CA SER A 410 -0.82 -15.51 14.78
C SER A 410 -0.59 -16.96 15.23
N CYS A 411 -1.67 -17.74 15.40
CA CYS A 411 -1.58 -19.15 15.82
C CYS A 411 -1.88 -20.12 14.67
N ARG A 412 -2.55 -19.65 13.62
CA ARG A 412 -2.90 -20.42 12.42
C ARG A 412 -3.16 -19.47 11.26
N VAL A 413 -2.80 -19.88 10.05
CA VAL A 413 -3.16 -19.19 8.81
C VAL A 413 -3.86 -20.18 7.88
N GLU A 414 -5.04 -19.82 7.37
CA GLU A 414 -5.78 -20.59 6.37
C GLU A 414 -5.69 -19.88 5.00
N THR A 415 -5.16 -20.59 4.00
CA THR A 415 -5.10 -20.08 2.62
C THR A 415 -6.47 -20.24 1.95
N LEU A 416 -7.11 -19.12 1.60
CA LEU A 416 -8.35 -19.12 0.82
C LEU A 416 -8.05 -19.09 -0.69
N VAL A 417 -7.18 -18.17 -1.09
CA VAL A 417 -6.67 -18.01 -2.46
C VAL A 417 -5.18 -17.69 -2.38
N GLY A 418 -4.34 -18.47 -3.03
CA GLY A 418 -2.88 -18.29 -3.00
C GLY A 418 -2.15 -19.61 -3.16
N GLN A 419 -0.82 -19.54 -3.20
CA GLN A 419 0.06 -20.70 -3.36
C GLN A 419 1.09 -20.85 -2.23
N GLU A 420 1.10 -19.99 -1.22
CA GLU A 420 2.01 -20.14 -0.09
C GLU A 420 1.66 -21.40 0.72
N GLU A 421 2.64 -22.28 0.89
CA GLU A 421 2.49 -23.59 1.53
C GLU A 421 2.56 -23.49 3.05
N ASP A 422 3.36 -22.57 3.58
CA ASP A 422 3.56 -22.38 5.03
C ASP A 422 3.42 -20.91 5.45
N ALA A 423 2.24 -20.33 5.17
CA ALA A 423 1.95 -18.93 5.44
C ALA A 423 2.11 -18.54 6.93
N LEU A 424 1.88 -19.49 7.85
CA LEU A 424 2.10 -19.26 9.27
C LEU A 424 3.58 -19.10 9.58
N ALA A 425 4.45 -19.98 9.08
CA ALA A 425 5.89 -19.84 9.30
C ALA A 425 6.44 -18.52 8.76
N ARG A 426 5.92 -18.04 7.61
CA ARG A 426 6.31 -16.73 7.04
C ARG A 426 6.01 -15.57 7.97
N LEU A 427 4.87 -15.58 8.65
CA LEU A 427 4.46 -14.50 9.56
C LEU A 427 5.12 -14.58 10.95
N LEU A 428 5.71 -15.72 11.30
CA LEU A 428 6.38 -15.94 12.59
C LEU A 428 7.90 -15.76 12.50
N ASN A 429 8.46 -15.51 11.31
CA ASN A 429 9.88 -15.32 11.09
C ASN A 429 10.15 -13.94 10.48
N ASP A 430 10.72 -13.04 11.26
CA ASP A 430 11.03 -11.66 10.87
C ASP A 430 11.98 -11.55 9.65
N ASP A 431 12.69 -12.62 9.28
CA ASP A 431 13.56 -12.68 8.11
C ASP A 431 12.83 -13.15 6.82
N GLU A 432 11.54 -13.49 6.94
CA GLU A 432 10.70 -13.99 5.84
C GLU A 432 9.46 -13.11 5.64
N TYR A 433 8.76 -13.35 4.52
CA TYR A 433 7.56 -12.59 4.18
C TYR A 433 6.49 -13.55 3.67
N LEU A 434 5.24 -13.33 4.11
CA LEU A 434 4.08 -13.81 3.39
C LEU A 434 3.90 -12.91 2.16
N VAL A 435 4.26 -13.45 1.00
CA VAL A 435 4.12 -12.74 -0.27
C VAL A 435 2.74 -13.00 -0.84
N THR A 436 1.97 -11.94 -1.08
CA THR A 436 0.64 -12.03 -1.70
C THR A 436 0.65 -11.36 -3.07
N MET A 437 0.01 -12.02 -4.03
CA MET A 437 -0.22 -11.52 -5.38
C MET A 437 -1.65 -10.98 -5.51
N PRO A 438 -1.93 -10.13 -6.49
CA PRO A 438 -3.28 -9.61 -6.75
C PRO A 438 -4.29 -10.76 -6.75
N GLY A 439 -5.34 -10.70 -5.91
CA GLY A 439 -6.39 -11.71 -5.75
C GLY A 439 -6.15 -12.74 -4.66
N ASP A 440 -4.96 -12.81 -4.06
CA ASP A 440 -4.69 -13.72 -2.94
C ASP A 440 -5.43 -13.28 -1.67
N ALA A 441 -5.81 -14.26 -0.84
CA ALA A 441 -6.58 -14.08 0.37
C ALA A 441 -6.22 -15.16 1.41
N TYR A 442 -6.00 -14.74 2.66
CA TYR A 442 -5.65 -15.60 3.78
C TYR A 442 -6.43 -15.21 5.04
N THR A 443 -6.94 -16.17 5.79
CA THR A 443 -7.51 -15.94 7.12
C THR A 443 -6.45 -16.20 8.17
N ILE A 444 -6.14 -15.19 8.98
CA ILE A 444 -5.20 -15.26 10.09
C ILE A 444 -6.00 -15.41 11.39
N HIS A 445 -5.65 -16.42 12.20
CA HIS A 445 -6.32 -16.72 13.46
C HIS A 445 -5.45 -16.36 14.66
N TYR A 446 -6.10 -15.86 15.71
CA TYR A 446 -5.49 -15.45 16.96
C TYR A 446 -6.27 -15.99 18.17
N GLU A 447 -5.56 -16.22 19.26
CA GLU A 447 -6.12 -16.57 20.56
C GLU A 447 -6.02 -15.37 21.51
N LEU A 448 -7.07 -14.56 21.59
CA LEU A 448 -7.07 -13.35 22.40
C LEU A 448 -7.09 -13.68 23.90
N PRO A 449 -6.38 -12.90 24.73
CA PRO A 449 -6.33 -13.12 26.18
C PRO A 449 -7.61 -12.67 26.91
N PHE A 450 -8.51 -11.96 26.23
CA PHE A 450 -9.73 -11.38 26.80
C PHE A 450 -10.95 -11.71 25.93
N GLU A 451 -12.10 -11.96 26.57
CA GLU A 451 -13.39 -12.13 25.87
C GLU A 451 -13.87 -10.81 25.26
N SER A 452 -13.64 -9.69 25.96
CA SER A 452 -13.88 -8.33 25.46
C SER A 452 -12.57 -7.58 25.42
N ALA A 453 -12.13 -7.23 24.21
CA ALA A 453 -10.87 -6.54 23.97
C ALA A 453 -11.08 -5.28 23.14
N GLU A 454 -10.23 -4.28 23.35
CA GLU A 454 -9.91 -3.32 22.30
C GLU A 454 -8.73 -3.90 21.52
N ILE A 455 -8.82 -3.85 20.19
CA ILE A 455 -7.95 -4.57 19.28
C ILE A 455 -7.33 -3.58 18.30
N PHE A 456 -6.00 -3.65 18.17
CA PHE A 456 -5.27 -2.99 17.11
C PHE A 456 -4.49 -4.04 16.33
N LEU A 457 -4.40 -3.86 15.02
CA LEU A 457 -3.49 -4.60 14.16
C LEU A 457 -2.16 -3.87 14.13
N ARG A 458 -1.08 -4.56 14.50
CA ARG A 458 0.29 -4.12 14.20
C ARG A 458 0.80 -4.93 13.02
N SER A 459 0.72 -4.35 11.83
CA SER A 459 1.24 -4.97 10.61
C SER A 459 2.62 -4.43 10.29
N ARG A 460 3.48 -5.24 9.67
CA ARG A 460 4.80 -4.82 9.19
C ARG A 460 5.06 -5.43 7.84
N GLY A 461 5.54 -4.63 6.91
CA GLY A 461 5.85 -5.10 5.56
C GLY A 461 6.06 -3.95 4.59
N TYR A 462 6.11 -4.32 3.32
CA TYR A 462 6.14 -3.37 2.21
C TYR A 462 5.31 -3.92 1.05
N TYR A 463 5.01 -3.06 0.09
CA TYR A 463 4.40 -3.45 -1.16
C TYR A 463 5.10 -2.83 -2.36
N LEU A 464 5.00 -3.51 -3.50
CA LEU A 464 5.52 -3.04 -4.77
C LEU A 464 4.37 -2.74 -5.72
N GLU A 465 4.16 -1.45 -6.01
CA GLU A 465 3.15 -0.98 -6.96
C GLU A 465 3.51 -1.41 -8.40
N TRP A 466 2.56 -2.01 -9.13
CA TRP A 466 2.81 -2.43 -10.50
C TRP A 466 2.59 -1.29 -11.48
N ILE A 467 3.60 -1.04 -12.31
CA ILE A 467 3.51 -0.03 -13.36
C ILE A 467 2.63 -0.53 -14.50
N ARG A 468 1.57 0.24 -14.77
CA ARG A 468 0.51 -0.06 -15.73
C ARG A 468 0.86 0.51 -17.11
N ASP A 469 0.45 -0.17 -18.18
CA ASP A 469 0.71 0.28 -19.56
C ASP A 469 0.13 1.67 -19.84
N GLU A 470 -1.01 2.00 -19.24
CA GLU A 470 -1.66 3.31 -19.31
C GLU A 470 -0.77 4.40 -18.74
N TRP A 471 -0.08 4.11 -17.64
CA TRP A 471 0.80 5.07 -16.97
C TRP A 471 2.07 5.32 -17.77
N VAL A 472 2.62 4.29 -18.41
CA VAL A 472 3.81 4.43 -19.27
C VAL A 472 3.52 5.36 -20.46
N LYS A 473 2.30 5.35 -21.00
CA LYS A 473 1.88 6.27 -22.08
C LYS A 473 1.89 7.74 -21.66
N GLU A 474 1.81 8.04 -20.35
CA GLU A 474 1.82 9.40 -19.80
C GLU A 474 3.22 9.94 -19.45
N GLN A 475 4.28 9.17 -19.73
CA GLN A 475 5.66 9.53 -19.36
C GLN A 475 6.02 10.97 -19.77
N ASN A 476 6.44 11.78 -18.79
CA ASN A 476 6.72 13.19 -18.98
C ASN A 476 7.72 13.74 -17.94
N PHE A 477 9.01 13.66 -18.26
CA PHE A 477 10.07 14.15 -17.38
C PHE A 477 10.00 15.65 -17.07
N LYS A 478 9.39 16.47 -17.93
CA LYS A 478 9.24 17.91 -17.64
C LYS A 478 8.23 18.15 -16.52
N LYS A 479 7.11 17.42 -16.54
CA LYS A 479 6.11 17.46 -15.47
C LYS A 479 6.63 16.80 -14.19
N LEU A 480 7.36 15.69 -14.29
CA LEU A 480 8.06 15.09 -13.14
C LEU A 480 9.04 16.08 -12.49
N ASN A 481 9.89 16.72 -13.29
CA ASN A 481 10.84 17.73 -12.82
C ASN A 481 10.12 18.92 -12.17
N LEU A 482 8.94 19.31 -12.67
CA LEU A 482 8.13 20.35 -12.04
C LEU A 482 7.59 19.89 -10.69
N MET A 483 7.07 18.66 -10.60
CA MET A 483 6.55 18.07 -9.36
C MET A 483 7.64 18.00 -8.29
N VAL A 484 8.84 17.51 -8.63
CA VAL A 484 9.94 17.32 -7.69
C VAL A 484 10.60 18.65 -7.30
N ASN A 485 10.94 19.51 -8.27
CA ASN A 485 11.76 20.69 -8.01
C ASN A 485 10.96 21.97 -7.77
N LYS A 486 9.65 21.98 -8.05
CA LYS A 486 8.74 23.13 -7.83
C LYS A 486 7.34 22.66 -7.38
N PRO A 487 7.24 21.91 -6.26
CA PRO A 487 6.01 21.23 -5.87
C PRO A 487 4.82 22.18 -5.65
N GLU A 488 5.02 23.38 -5.09
CA GLU A 488 3.93 24.39 -4.97
C GLU A 488 3.36 24.81 -6.32
N LEU A 489 4.23 25.07 -7.31
CA LEU A 489 3.80 25.45 -8.65
C LEU A 489 3.14 24.27 -9.37
N PHE A 490 3.59 23.05 -9.09
CA PHE A 490 2.95 21.85 -9.59
C PHE A 490 1.52 21.72 -9.05
N LEU A 491 1.32 21.83 -7.74
CA LEU A 491 0.00 21.69 -7.09
C LEU A 491 -1.03 22.70 -7.62
N LYS A 492 -0.60 23.95 -7.89
CA LYS A 492 -1.44 24.96 -8.58
C LYS A 492 -1.86 24.56 -9.99
N ARG A 493 -0.97 23.89 -10.73
CA ARG A 493 -1.26 23.46 -12.11
C ARG A 493 -2.08 22.18 -12.17
N ALA A 494 -1.80 21.25 -11.27
CA ALA A 494 -2.49 19.97 -11.16
C ALA A 494 -3.93 20.12 -10.66
N ALA A 495 -4.26 21.22 -9.96
CA ALA A 495 -5.61 21.48 -9.46
C ALA A 495 -6.69 21.31 -10.55
N LYS A 496 -6.49 21.92 -11.73
CA LYS A 496 -7.45 21.82 -12.84
C LYS A 496 -7.62 20.38 -13.35
N ASP A 497 -6.52 19.64 -13.47
CA ASP A 497 -6.54 18.25 -13.93
C ASP A 497 -7.24 17.36 -12.89
N TYR A 498 -6.97 17.58 -11.59
CA TYR A 498 -7.62 16.86 -10.50
C TYR A 498 -9.13 17.14 -10.42
N LYS A 499 -9.57 18.39 -10.59
CA LYS A 499 -11.01 18.75 -10.57
C LYS A 499 -11.82 18.04 -11.67
N LEU A 500 -11.19 17.58 -12.74
CA LEU A 500 -11.88 16.81 -13.79
C LEU A 500 -12.22 15.39 -13.34
N VAL A 501 -11.43 14.80 -12.43
CA VAL A 501 -11.59 13.42 -11.97
C VAL A 501 -12.19 13.30 -10.58
N GLU A 502 -12.01 14.31 -9.72
CA GLU A 502 -12.45 14.32 -8.32
C GLU A 502 -13.91 13.89 -8.11
N PRO A 503 -14.91 14.35 -8.91
CA PRO A 503 -16.31 14.01 -8.64
C PRO A 503 -16.65 12.52 -8.78
N THR A 504 -15.85 11.76 -9.52
CA THR A 504 -16.09 10.33 -9.78
C THR A 504 -14.99 9.44 -9.23
N MET A 505 -13.97 10.02 -8.56
CA MET A 505 -12.76 9.30 -8.20
C MET A 505 -13.05 8.20 -7.17
N GLU A 506 -13.78 8.52 -6.11
CA GLU A 506 -14.21 7.56 -5.08
C GLU A 506 -15.04 6.42 -5.67
N GLU A 507 -16.10 6.76 -6.41
CA GLU A 507 -16.95 5.75 -7.05
C GLU A 507 -16.14 4.83 -7.98
N THR A 508 -15.20 5.39 -8.76
CA THR A 508 -14.36 4.59 -9.65
C THR A 508 -13.41 3.68 -8.87
N PHE A 509 -12.82 4.19 -7.79
CA PHE A 509 -11.90 3.45 -6.93
C PHE A 509 -12.59 2.24 -6.31
N TRP A 510 -13.70 2.45 -5.62
CA TRP A 510 -14.43 1.35 -4.99
C TRP A 510 -15.01 0.36 -6.01
N ASN A 511 -15.47 0.82 -7.18
CA ASN A 511 -15.98 -0.07 -8.23
C ASN A 511 -14.89 -0.87 -8.95
N SER A 512 -13.63 -0.44 -8.88
CA SER A 512 -12.50 -1.15 -9.50
C SER A 512 -11.95 -2.29 -8.64
N ARG A 513 -12.42 -2.42 -7.39
CA ARG A 513 -12.15 -3.56 -6.51
C ARG A 513 -12.70 -4.84 -7.16
N TYR A 514 -11.81 -5.78 -7.47
CA TYR A 514 -12.15 -6.99 -8.23
C TYR A 514 -12.33 -8.23 -7.35
N VAL A 515 -11.84 -8.19 -6.12
CA VAL A 515 -12.15 -9.16 -5.07
C VAL A 515 -13.47 -8.73 -4.42
N LYS A 516 -14.47 -9.61 -4.41
CA LYS A 516 -15.76 -9.36 -3.73
C LYS A 516 -15.83 -10.29 -2.52
N ASN A 517 -15.78 -9.70 -1.32
CA ASN A 517 -15.90 -10.41 -0.05
C ASN A 517 -17.36 -10.53 0.38
#